data_AF-A0A8E6P191-F1
#
_entry.id   AF-A0A8E6P191-F1
#
_cell.length_a   1.000
_cell.length_b   1.000
_cell.length_c   1.000
_cell.angle_alpha   90.00
_cell.angle_beta   90.00
_cell.angle_gamma   90.00
#
_symmetry.space_group_name_H-M   'P 1'
#
loop_
_entity.id
_entity.type
_entity.pdbx_description
1 polymer ?
#
loop_
_entity_poly.entity_id
_entity_poly.type
_entity_poly.pdbx_seq_one_letter_code
_entity_poly.pdbx_strand_id
1 'polypeptide(L)'
;MAITGFAARAGEKLRQEKQHCRAISVFIRTSPFSPRDAPCASQATETLLVATQDSRDIIAAAQRALARIWRDGYRYAKAGIMLADFSGREAQLNLFDECAPRPDSEALMNAVDRINRAGKGRIFFAGQGINVGFAMRREMLSPEYTTDWNALPRAFMR
;
A
#
# COMPACT_ATOMS: atom_id res chain seq x y z
N MET A 1 -8.38 -2.89 6.95
CA MET A 1 -7.15 -2.62 7.74
C MET A 1 -6.24 -1.67 6.96
N ALA A 2 -5.58 -0.73 7.62
CA ALA A 2 -4.77 0.31 6.97
C ALA A 2 -3.64 -0.25 6.08
N ILE A 3 -2.99 -1.35 6.51
CA ILE A 3 -1.89 -2.00 5.77
C ILE A 3 -2.38 -2.56 4.43
N THR A 4 -3.55 -3.18 4.38
CA THR A 4 -4.15 -3.67 3.13
C THR A 4 -4.43 -2.53 2.15
N GLY A 5 -4.83 -1.36 2.65
CA GLY A 5 -5.01 -0.16 1.83
C GLY A 5 -3.70 0.38 1.25
N PHE A 6 -2.64 0.40 2.05
CA PHE A 6 -1.30 0.79 1.58
C PHE A 6 -0.74 -0.21 0.57
N ALA A 7 -0.92 -1.52 0.81
CA ALA A 7 -0.51 -2.59 -0.11
C ALA A 7 -1.21 -2.51 -1.46
N ALA A 8 -2.52 -2.30 -1.48
CA ALA A 8 -3.27 -2.11 -2.72
C ALA A 8 -2.77 -0.91 -3.52
N ARG A 9 -2.54 0.24 -2.86
CA ARG A 9 -2.01 1.44 -3.52
C ARG A 9 -0.57 1.27 -4.00
N ALA A 10 0.26 0.55 -3.25
CA ALA A 10 1.65 0.29 -3.65
C ALA A 10 1.70 -0.63 -4.88
N GLY A 11 0.82 -1.64 -4.94
CA GLY A 11 0.65 -2.47 -6.14
C GLY A 11 0.16 -1.67 -7.36
N GLU A 12 -0.78 -0.73 -7.17
CA GLU A 12 -1.21 0.17 -8.26
C GLU A 12 -0.05 1.00 -8.81
N LYS A 13 0.81 1.54 -7.93
CA LYS A 13 2.00 2.32 -8.33
C LYS A 13 3.02 1.47 -9.08
N LEU A 14 3.30 0.25 -8.60
CA LEU A 14 4.18 -0.69 -9.30
C LEU A 14 3.74 -0.92 -10.75
N ARG A 15 2.44 -1.14 -10.96
CA ARG A 15 1.88 -1.35 -12.31
C ARG A 15 1.99 -0.10 -13.19
N GLN A 16 1.83 1.09 -12.62
CA GLN A 16 2.05 2.35 -13.35
C GLN A 16 3.51 2.51 -13.81
N GLU A 17 4.46 2.10 -12.97
CA GLU A 17 5.90 2.15 -13.26
C GLU A 17 6.40 0.92 -14.04
N LYS A 18 5.50 -0.05 -14.33
CA LYS A 18 5.82 -1.32 -15.01
C LYS A 18 6.90 -2.13 -14.30
N GLN A 19 6.91 -2.07 -12.96
CA GLN A 19 7.87 -2.76 -12.11
C GLN A 19 7.20 -3.87 -11.31
N HIS A 20 7.98 -4.90 -10.97
CA HIS A 20 7.61 -5.97 -10.05
C HIS A 20 8.43 -5.80 -8.77
N CYS A 21 7.91 -6.26 -7.64
CA CYS A 21 8.68 -6.30 -6.38
C CYS A 21 8.78 -7.73 -5.86
N ARG A 22 9.89 -8.02 -5.18
CA ARG A 22 10.10 -9.29 -4.51
C ARG A 22 10.07 -9.16 -2.99
N ALA A 23 10.53 -8.04 -2.43
CA ALA A 23 10.59 -7.83 -0.99
C ALA A 23 9.51 -6.85 -0.51
N ILE A 24 8.67 -7.30 0.43
CA ILE A 24 7.63 -6.50 1.06
C ILE A 24 7.97 -6.37 2.55
N SER A 25 8.25 -5.16 2.99
CA SER A 25 8.51 -4.85 4.40
C SER A 25 7.33 -4.12 5.02
N VAL A 26 6.94 -4.52 6.23
CA VAL A 26 5.92 -3.85 7.03
C VAL A 26 6.57 -3.33 8.29
N PHE A 27 6.30 -2.07 8.63
CA PHE A 27 6.76 -1.45 9.86
C PHE A 27 5.60 -0.91 10.66
N ILE A 28 5.68 -1.06 11.98
CA ILE A 28 4.74 -0.50 12.94
C ILE A 28 5.52 0.15 14.08
N ARG A 29 5.01 1.26 14.59
CA ARG A 29 5.60 1.96 15.75
C ARG A 29 4.54 2.58 16.65
N THR A 30 4.81 2.59 17.94
CA THR A 30 4.05 3.36 18.93
C THR A 30 4.43 4.84 18.89
N SER A 31 3.64 5.71 19.52
CA SER A 31 3.95 7.14 19.60
C SER A 31 5.09 7.37 20.60
N PRO A 32 6.20 8.01 20.22
CA PRO A 32 7.28 8.33 21.16
C PRO A 32 6.86 9.38 22.20
N PHE A 33 5.74 10.07 21.98
CA PHE A 33 5.20 11.10 22.87
C PHE A 33 4.21 10.56 23.90
N SER A 34 4.01 9.24 23.97
CA SER A 34 3.11 8.63 24.96
C SER A 34 3.86 8.35 26.26
N PRO A 35 3.57 9.07 27.36
CA PRO A 35 4.32 8.94 28.61
C PRO A 35 4.06 7.62 29.36
N ARG A 36 3.02 6.85 28.97
CA ARG A 36 2.62 5.60 29.64
C ARG A 36 2.99 4.33 28.89
N ASP A 37 3.34 4.43 27.61
CA ASP A 37 3.56 3.25 26.76
C ASP A 37 5.05 3.12 26.46
N ALA A 38 5.61 1.92 26.64
CA ALA A 38 6.99 1.66 26.24
C ALA A 38 7.15 1.89 24.72
N PRO A 39 8.21 2.60 24.28
CA PRO A 39 8.45 2.80 22.85
C PRO A 39 8.72 1.45 22.21
N CYS A 40 7.88 1.08 21.24
CA CYS A 40 7.99 -0.16 20.49
C CYS A 40 7.99 0.20 19.00
N ALA A 41 9.06 -0.20 18.32
CA ALA A 41 9.16 -0.18 16.87
C ALA A 41 9.50 -1.60 16.42
N SER A 42 8.81 -2.08 15.41
CA SER A 42 9.06 -3.41 14.86
C SER A 42 8.86 -3.37 13.35
N GLN A 43 9.71 -4.12 12.66
CA GLN A 43 9.69 -4.26 11.22
C GLN A 43 9.88 -5.73 10.88
N ALA A 44 9.11 -6.21 9.91
CA ALA A 44 9.31 -7.52 9.31
C ALA A 44 9.33 -7.37 7.79
N THR A 45 10.23 -8.11 7.17
CA THR A 45 10.32 -8.23 5.72
C THR A 45 9.88 -9.61 5.31
N GLU A 46 9.19 -9.69 4.18
CA GLU A 46 8.83 -10.92 3.51
C GLU A 46 9.33 -10.87 2.08
N THR A 47 10.11 -11.88 1.71
CA THR A 47 10.65 -12.02 0.36
C THR A 47 9.87 -13.09 -0.37
N LEU A 48 9.27 -12.72 -1.50
CA LEU A 48 8.58 -13.63 -2.40
C LEU A 48 9.58 -14.43 -3.22
N LEU A 49 9.19 -15.62 -3.68
CA LEU A 49 10.01 -16.42 -4.58
C LEU A 49 10.05 -15.79 -5.98
N VAL A 50 8.88 -15.36 -6.46
CA VAL A 50 8.67 -14.73 -7.77
C VAL A 50 8.32 -13.26 -7.57
N ALA A 51 8.95 -12.38 -8.35
CA ALA A 51 8.62 -10.96 -8.34
C ALA A 51 7.19 -10.73 -8.85
N THR A 52 6.39 -9.97 -8.11
CA THR A 52 4.96 -9.75 -8.43
C THR A 52 4.60 -8.27 -8.40
N GLN A 53 3.57 -7.94 -9.17
CA GLN A 53 2.85 -6.66 -9.12
C GLN A 53 1.35 -6.88 -8.83
N ASP A 54 0.94 -8.10 -8.47
CA ASP A 54 -0.44 -8.42 -8.10
C ASP A 54 -0.74 -7.90 -6.70
N SER A 55 -1.74 -7.04 -6.58
CA SER A 55 -2.13 -6.46 -5.29
C SER A 55 -2.51 -7.53 -4.26
N ARG A 56 -3.07 -8.68 -4.68
CA ARG A 56 -3.48 -9.76 -3.78
C ARG A 56 -2.30 -10.42 -3.10
N ASP A 57 -1.24 -10.68 -3.85
CA ASP A 57 -0.03 -11.34 -3.34
C ASP A 57 0.75 -10.39 -2.43
N ILE A 58 0.82 -9.09 -2.80
CA ILE A 58 1.40 -8.03 -1.96
C ILE A 58 0.62 -7.88 -0.65
N ILE A 59 -0.72 -7.88 -0.71
CA ILE A 59 -1.57 -7.81 0.49
C ILE A 59 -1.35 -9.02 1.40
N ALA A 60 -1.30 -10.23 0.83
CA ALA A 60 -1.09 -11.46 1.58
C ALA A 60 0.28 -11.48 2.27
N ALA A 61 1.35 -11.08 1.56
CA ALA A 61 2.68 -10.97 2.12
C ALA A 61 2.77 -9.90 3.23
N ALA A 62 2.13 -8.75 3.03
CA ALA A 62 2.08 -7.71 4.04
C ALA A 62 1.31 -8.16 5.31
N GLN A 63 0.24 -8.94 5.17
CA GLN A 63 -0.49 -9.48 6.31
C GLN A 63 0.33 -10.51 7.10
N ARG A 64 1.05 -11.40 6.40
CA ARG A 64 1.96 -12.37 7.03
C ARG A 64 3.11 -11.66 7.75
N ALA A 65 3.72 -10.64 7.14
CA ALA A 65 4.73 -9.82 7.79
C ALA A 65 4.19 -9.09 9.03
N LEU A 66 2.99 -8.51 8.94
CA LEU A 66 2.34 -7.85 10.09
C LEU A 66 2.09 -8.83 11.24
N ALA A 67 1.60 -10.03 10.95
CA ALA A 67 1.31 -11.04 11.97
C ALA A 67 2.55 -11.42 12.80
N ARG A 68 3.75 -11.35 12.22
CA ARG A 68 5.03 -11.62 12.92
C ARG A 68 5.45 -10.53 13.90
N ILE A 69 5.05 -9.27 13.64
CA ILE A 69 5.47 -8.10 14.44
C ILE A 69 4.38 -7.55 15.33
N TRP A 70 3.14 -8.00 15.12
CA TRP A 70 2.00 -7.61 15.93
C TRP A 70 2.15 -8.11 17.36
N ARG A 71 1.97 -7.20 18.33
CA ARG A 71 1.95 -7.50 19.76
C ARG A 71 0.71 -6.88 20.37
N ASP A 72 -0.10 -7.70 21.01
CA ASP A 72 -1.28 -7.22 21.73
C ASP A 72 -0.88 -6.34 22.92
N GLY A 73 -1.75 -5.39 23.26
CA GLY A 73 -1.51 -4.44 24.37
C GLY A 73 -0.75 -3.17 23.98
N TYR A 74 -0.26 -3.04 22.74
CA TYR A 74 0.40 -1.82 22.27
C TYR A 74 -0.52 -0.94 21.42
N ARG A 75 -0.49 0.38 21.66
CA ARG A 75 -1.17 1.37 20.83
C ARG A 75 -0.25 1.86 19.71
N TYR A 76 -0.38 1.24 18.54
CA TYR A 76 0.38 1.64 17.36
C TYR A 76 -0.12 2.99 16.82
N ALA A 77 0.81 3.93 16.67
CA ALA A 77 0.53 5.29 16.20
C ALA A 77 0.82 5.46 14.70
N LYS A 78 1.74 4.66 14.15
CA LYS A 78 2.07 4.66 12.72
C LYS A 78 2.32 3.25 12.24
N ALA A 79 1.78 2.96 11.06
CA ALA A 79 2.05 1.76 10.29
C ALA A 79 2.32 2.14 8.84
N GLY A 80 3.10 1.33 8.15
CA GLY A 80 3.33 1.49 6.72
C GLY A 80 3.94 0.25 6.11
N ILE A 81 4.02 0.28 4.79
CA ILE A 81 4.68 -0.76 4.01
C ILE A 81 5.77 -0.14 3.15
N MET A 82 6.77 -0.93 2.82
CA MET A 82 7.85 -0.57 1.92
C MET A 82 8.07 -1.73 0.95
N LEU A 83 8.08 -1.42 -0.33
CA LEU A 83 8.42 -2.38 -1.38
C LEU A 83 9.90 -2.20 -1.70
N ALA A 84 10.58 -3.31 -1.94
CA ALA A 84 12.00 -3.36 -2.27
C ALA A 84 12.28 -4.53 -3.22
N ASP A 85 13.51 -4.59 -3.72
CA ASP A 85 13.94 -5.58 -4.71
C ASP A 85 13.03 -5.51 -5.96
N PHE A 86 13.15 -4.37 -6.65
CA PHE A 86 12.37 -4.08 -7.86
C PHE A 86 13.03 -4.71 -9.07
N SER A 87 12.23 -5.40 -9.87
CA SER A 87 12.65 -5.98 -11.14
C SER A 87 11.77 -5.49 -12.28
N GLY A 88 12.34 -5.44 -13.49
CA GLY A 88 11.58 -5.21 -14.71
C GLY A 88 10.67 -6.41 -15.05
N ARG A 89 10.04 -6.35 -16.23
CA ARG A 89 9.22 -7.45 -16.78
C ARG A 89 10.04 -8.71 -17.12
N GLU A 90 11.36 -8.58 -17.19
CA GLU A 90 12.31 -9.66 -17.51
C GLU A 90 12.67 -10.54 -16.31
N ALA A 91 11.78 -10.67 -15.33
CA ALA A 91 11.96 -11.63 -14.26
C ALA A 91 11.81 -13.04 -14.86
N GLN A 92 12.94 -13.73 -15.03
CA GLN A 92 12.99 -15.11 -15.49
C GLN A 92 12.17 -15.99 -14.53
N LEU A 93 11.11 -16.60 -15.03
CA LEU A 93 10.36 -17.63 -14.30
C LEU A 93 11.30 -18.82 -14.09
N ASN A 94 11.43 -19.34 -12.86
CA ASN A 94 12.20 -20.57 -12.70
C ASN A 94 11.47 -21.70 -13.42
N LEU A 95 12.24 -22.56 -14.11
CA LEU A 95 11.71 -23.72 -14.83
C LEU A 95 10.95 -24.70 -13.92
N PHE A 96 11.13 -24.59 -12.60
CA PHE A 96 10.54 -25.44 -11.57
C PHE A 96 9.69 -24.66 -10.54
N ASP A 97 9.20 -23.45 -10.87
CA ASP A 97 8.40 -22.67 -9.93
C ASP A 97 7.02 -23.31 -9.69
N GLU A 98 6.84 -23.92 -8.51
CA GLU A 98 5.53 -24.34 -7.99
C GLU A 98 4.62 -23.13 -7.67
N CYS A 99 5.20 -21.93 -7.52
CA CYS A 99 4.51 -20.66 -7.30
C CYS A 99 4.44 -19.83 -8.58
N ALA A 100 3.92 -20.42 -9.66
CA ALA A 100 3.65 -19.69 -10.89
C ALA A 100 2.70 -18.49 -10.64
N PRO A 101 2.90 -17.36 -11.34
CA PRO A 101 1.97 -16.24 -11.27
C PRO A 101 0.55 -16.70 -11.62
N ARG A 102 -0.44 -16.19 -10.87
CA ARG A 102 -1.84 -16.60 -11.06
C ARG A 102 -2.27 -16.37 -12.52
N PRO A 103 -3.01 -17.31 -13.14
CA PRO A 103 -3.55 -17.11 -14.47
C PRO A 103 -4.41 -15.85 -14.50
N ASP A 104 -4.30 -15.09 -15.59
CA ASP A 104 -5.04 -13.84 -15.85
C ASP A 104 -4.86 -12.73 -14.81
N SER A 105 -3.82 -12.81 -13.96
CA SER A 105 -3.52 -11.77 -12.96
C SER A 105 -3.35 -10.38 -13.60
N GLU A 106 -2.62 -10.29 -14.70
CA GLU A 106 -2.36 -9.04 -15.41
C GLU A 106 -3.67 -8.44 -15.97
N ALA A 107 -4.50 -9.25 -16.63
CA ALA A 107 -5.78 -8.82 -17.17
C ALA A 107 -6.74 -8.32 -16.08
N LEU A 108 -6.81 -9.04 -14.95
CA LEU A 108 -7.63 -8.67 -13.80
C LEU A 108 -7.16 -7.35 -13.18
N MET A 109 -5.85 -7.22 -12.89
CA MET A 109 -5.32 -6.00 -12.27
C MET A 109 -5.49 -4.78 -13.18
N ASN A 110 -5.32 -4.95 -14.49
CA ASN A 110 -5.60 -3.90 -15.47
C ASN A 110 -7.08 -3.48 -15.46
N ALA A 111 -8.01 -4.43 -15.35
CA ALA A 111 -9.43 -4.12 -15.24
C ALA A 111 -9.75 -3.35 -13.95
N VAL A 112 -9.19 -3.78 -12.82
CA VAL A 112 -9.34 -3.11 -11.51
C VAL A 112 -8.79 -1.68 -11.56
N ASP A 113 -7.58 -1.50 -12.09
CA ASP A 113 -6.94 -0.19 -12.19
C ASP A 113 -7.71 0.76 -13.12
N ARG A 114 -8.24 0.23 -14.24
CA ARG A 114 -9.09 1.00 -15.16
C ARG A 114 -10.33 1.53 -14.45
N ILE A 115 -10.99 0.70 -13.63
CA ILE A 115 -12.18 1.11 -12.88
C ILE A 115 -11.82 2.15 -11.81
N ASN A 116 -10.71 1.95 -11.10
CA ASN A 116 -10.24 2.89 -10.07
C ASN A 116 -9.75 4.24 -10.66
N ARG A 117 -9.30 4.26 -11.91
CA ARG A 117 -8.94 5.50 -12.62
C ARG A 117 -10.16 6.36 -12.98
N ALA A 118 -11.32 5.73 -13.23
CA ALA A 118 -12.58 6.42 -13.49
C ALA A 118 -13.25 6.97 -12.20
N GLY A 119 -12.70 6.67 -11.03
CA GLY A 119 -13.15 7.18 -9.73
C GLY A 119 -12.35 6.54 -8.61
N LYS A 120 -11.54 7.34 -7.90
CA LYS A 120 -10.64 6.86 -6.84
C LYS A 120 -11.41 6.04 -5.81
N GLY A 121 -11.08 4.75 -5.68
CA GLY A 121 -11.62 3.88 -4.64
C GLY A 121 -13.03 3.32 -4.90
N ARG A 122 -13.49 3.29 -6.16
CA ARG A 122 -14.76 2.62 -6.52
C ARG A 122 -14.75 1.12 -6.23
N ILE A 123 -13.61 0.46 -6.43
CA ILE A 123 -13.42 -0.96 -6.08
C ILE A 123 -12.21 -1.09 -5.17
N PHE A 124 -12.41 -1.79 -4.07
CA PHE A 124 -11.38 -2.05 -3.07
C PHE A 124 -11.44 -3.52 -2.66
N PHE A 125 -10.30 -4.06 -2.25
CA PHE A 125 -10.22 -5.39 -1.68
C PHE A 125 -10.94 -5.40 -0.32
N ALA A 126 -11.70 -6.46 -0.02
CA ALA A 126 -12.49 -6.57 1.21
C ALA A 126 -11.64 -6.33 2.49
N GLY A 127 -10.37 -6.76 2.48
CA GLY A 127 -9.42 -6.51 3.56
C GLY A 127 -9.09 -5.02 3.82
N GLN A 128 -9.43 -4.11 2.91
CA GLN A 128 -9.27 -2.66 3.09
C GLN A 128 -10.29 -2.12 4.10
N GLY A 129 -11.48 -2.73 4.17
CA GLY A 129 -12.61 -2.29 5.00
C GLY A 129 -13.51 -1.30 4.25
N ILE A 130 -14.82 -1.38 4.51
CA ILE A 130 -15.86 -0.57 3.84
C ILE A 130 -15.86 0.88 4.33
N ASN A 131 -15.48 1.10 5.60
CA ASN A 131 -15.43 2.41 6.22
C ASN A 131 -13.98 2.76 6.53
N VAL A 132 -13.38 3.63 5.71
CA VAL A 132 -12.01 4.11 5.89
C VAL A 132 -12.02 5.22 6.96
N GLY A 133 -12.38 4.89 8.19
CA GLY A 133 -12.27 5.81 9.35
C GLY A 133 -10.82 6.28 9.59
N PHE A 134 -9.85 5.60 8.97
CA PHE A 134 -8.46 6.02 8.86
C PHE A 134 -8.24 6.86 7.58
N ALA A 135 -9.01 7.93 7.42
CA ALA A 135 -8.63 8.98 6.48
C ALA A 135 -7.38 9.68 7.04
N MET A 136 -6.37 9.89 6.21
CA MET A 136 -5.21 10.69 6.57
C MET A 136 -5.73 12.06 7.06
N ARG A 137 -5.52 12.41 8.34
CA ARG A 137 -5.89 13.73 8.87
C ARG A 137 -5.09 14.79 8.12
N ARG A 138 -5.74 15.41 7.14
CA ARG A 138 -5.20 16.44 6.24
C ARG A 138 -5.84 17.81 6.53
N GLU A 139 -6.35 18.01 7.74
CA GLU A 139 -7.03 19.24 8.16
C GLU A 139 -6.13 20.50 8.06
N MET A 140 -4.81 20.32 8.02
CA MET A 140 -3.83 21.38 7.79
C MET A 140 -3.11 21.29 6.43
N LEU A 141 -3.67 20.55 5.46
CA LEU A 141 -3.13 20.53 4.11
C LEU A 141 -3.43 21.88 3.45
N SER A 142 -2.40 22.57 2.97
CA SER A 142 -2.59 23.76 2.15
C SER A 142 -3.36 23.40 0.87
N PRO A 143 -4.21 24.30 0.35
CA PRO A 143 -4.89 24.08 -0.92
C PRO A 143 -3.90 23.74 -2.04
N GLU A 144 -4.34 22.93 -3.00
CA GLU A 144 -3.54 22.44 -4.13
C GLU A 144 -3.34 23.52 -5.21
N TYR A 145 -2.74 24.67 -4.84
CA TYR A 145 -2.65 25.87 -5.68
C TYR A 145 -1.99 25.66 -7.06
N THR A 146 -1.14 24.67 -7.19
CA THR A 146 -0.39 24.39 -8.43
C THR A 146 -0.94 23.25 -9.26
N THR A 147 -1.90 22.47 -8.72
CA THR A 147 -2.42 21.26 -9.38
C THR A 147 -3.93 21.25 -9.54
N ASP A 148 -4.67 22.13 -8.87
CA ASP A 148 -6.11 22.32 -9.05
C ASP A 148 -6.43 23.81 -9.23
N TRP A 149 -6.94 24.16 -10.42
CA TRP A 149 -7.37 25.53 -10.74
C TRP A 149 -8.49 26.04 -9.81
N ASN A 150 -9.30 25.14 -9.24
CA ASN A 150 -10.35 25.51 -8.30
C ASN A 150 -9.83 25.84 -6.89
N ALA A 151 -8.59 25.44 -6.58
CA ALA A 151 -7.93 25.74 -5.31
C ALA A 151 -7.26 27.12 -5.28
N LEU A 152 -7.25 27.86 -6.41
CA LEU A 152 -6.67 29.19 -6.48
C LEU A 152 -7.46 30.21 -5.66
N PRO A 153 -6.77 31.12 -4.95
CA PRO A 153 -7.43 32.18 -4.20
C PRO A 153 -8.15 33.13 -5.18
N ARG A 154 -9.45 33.34 -4.95
CA ARG A 154 -10.27 34.27 -5.74
C ARG A 154 -10.04 35.68 -5.21
N ALA A 155 -9.37 36.53 -5.99
CA ALA A 155 -9.26 37.95 -5.70
C ALA A 155 -10.49 38.68 -6.23
N PHE A 156 -11.18 39.40 -5.36
CA PHE A 156 -12.25 40.33 -5.75
C PHE A 156 -11.66 41.74 -5.77
N MET A 157 -11.78 42.42 -6.91
CA MET A 157 -11.47 43.84 -7.03
C MET A 157 -12.70 44.64 -6.63
N ARG A 158 -12.52 45.67 -5.80
CA ARG A 158 -13.58 46.56 -5.33
C ARG A 158 -13.49 47.90 -6.05
#